data_AF-A0A8T4WMT7-F1
#
_entry.id   AF-A0A8T4WMT7-F1
#
_cell.length_a   1.000
_cell.length_b   1.000
_cell.length_c   1.000
_cell.angle_alpha   90.00
_cell.angle_beta   90.00
_cell.angle_gamma   90.00
#
_symmetry.space_group_name_H-M   'P 1'
#
loop_
_entity.id
_entity.type
_entity.pdbx_description
1 polymer ?
#
loop_
_entity_poly.entity_id
_entity_poly.type
_entity_poly.pdbx_seq_one_letter_code
_entity_poly.pdbx_strand_id
1 'polypeptide(L)'
;MIITVTGVVILALGVLSLALAFYGGWIAASITEESNPETKHRHEHLYYLLSMIGIIVLVTRIFNVPLFFWLLQSLVPFLPGAMCAYGVVNAGHPFSSLALVSKLILPLFYGTWLTMDLANRRHPKMPLMRTLARTFLIILLPLVLFDSAMDLIFVITLKAFPLL
;
A
#
# COMPACT_ATOMS: atom_id res chain seq x y z
N MET A 1 -4.17 27.13 6.81
CA MET A 1 -3.34 25.90 6.83
C MET A 1 -4.25 24.69 6.64
N ILE A 2 -4.39 24.16 5.41
CA ILE A 2 -5.29 23.03 5.10
C ILE A 2 -4.53 21.68 5.15
N ILE A 3 -3.57 21.55 6.07
CA ILE A 3 -3.09 20.23 6.46
C ILE A 3 -4.05 19.78 7.57
N THR A 4 -5.14 19.13 7.19
CA THR A 4 -6.04 18.51 8.16
C THR A 4 -5.28 17.40 8.88
N VAL A 5 -5.59 17.17 10.16
CA VAL A 5 -5.00 16.09 10.96
C VAL A 5 -5.09 14.75 10.20
N THR A 6 -6.20 14.52 9.51
CA THR A 6 -6.43 13.35 8.64
C THR A 6 -5.37 13.20 7.54
N GLY A 7 -4.97 14.29 6.87
CA GLY A 7 -3.94 14.24 5.83
C GLY A 7 -2.57 13.83 6.37
N VAL A 8 -2.19 14.32 7.58
CA VAL A 8 -0.95 13.89 8.24
C VAL A 8 -0.99 12.41 8.58
N VAL A 9 -2.12 11.92 9.10
CA VAL A 9 -2.30 10.52 9.45
C VAL A 9 -2.18 9.63 8.20
N ILE A 10 -2.83 10.00 7.10
CA ILE A 10 -2.73 9.26 5.83
C ILE A 10 -1.28 9.19 5.33
N LEU A 11 -0.56 10.31 5.33
CA LEU A 11 0.85 10.33 4.94
C LEU A 11 1.72 9.47 5.86
N ALA A 12 1.48 9.52 7.18
CA ALA A 12 2.20 8.70 8.15
C ALA A 12 1.97 7.20 7.92
N LEU A 13 0.72 6.79 7.68
CA LEU A 13 0.37 5.40 7.34
C LEU A 13 0.98 4.99 5.98
N GLY A 14 0.99 5.90 5.01
CA GLY A 14 1.62 5.72 3.71
C GLY A 14 3.11 5.47 3.82
N VAL A 15 3.84 6.31 4.56
CA VAL A 15 5.29 6.17 4.79
C VAL A 15 5.61 4.90 5.58
N LEU A 16 4.86 4.61 6.65
CA LEU A 16 5.06 3.42 7.46
C LEU A 16 4.88 2.14 6.65
N SER A 17 3.80 2.05 5.87
CA SER A 17 3.55 0.88 5.02
C SER A 17 4.51 0.79 3.85
N LEU A 18 4.98 1.91 3.30
CA LEU A 18 6.01 1.93 2.27
C LEU A 18 7.36 1.41 2.81
N ALA A 19 7.77 1.86 4.00
CA ALA A 19 8.99 1.38 4.66
C ALA A 19 8.94 -0.13 4.93
N LEU A 20 7.81 -0.62 5.43
CA LEU A 20 7.55 -2.06 5.62
C LEU A 20 7.58 -2.83 4.30
N ALA A 21 6.97 -2.29 3.23
CA ALA A 21 6.97 -2.92 1.92
C ALA A 21 8.39 -2.97 1.32
N PHE A 22 9.19 -1.92 1.46
CA PHE A 22 10.60 -1.91 1.04
C PHE A 22 11.42 -2.95 1.80
N TYR A 23 11.23 -3.03 3.12
CA TYR A 23 11.90 -4.04 3.94
C TYR A 23 11.48 -5.47 3.52
N GLY A 24 10.18 -5.69 3.28
CA GLY A 24 9.66 -6.95 2.73
C GLY A 24 10.22 -7.25 1.33
N GLY A 25 10.37 -6.23 0.47
CA GLY A 25 10.96 -6.36 -0.85
C GLY A 25 12.44 -6.77 -0.79
N TRP A 26 13.19 -6.21 0.16
CA TRP A 26 14.58 -6.61 0.42
C TRP A 26 14.67 -8.06 0.88
N ILE A 27 13.79 -8.48 1.80
CA ILE A 27 13.70 -9.89 2.24
C ILE A 27 13.36 -10.79 1.04
N ALA A 28 12.37 -10.40 0.23
CA ALA A 28 11.95 -11.16 -0.94
C ALA A 28 13.08 -11.33 -1.97
N ALA A 29 13.94 -10.32 -2.15
CA ALA A 29 15.11 -10.39 -3.01
C ALA A 29 16.19 -11.36 -2.51
N SER A 30 16.28 -11.56 -1.18
CA SER A 30 17.26 -12.46 -0.55
C SER A 30 16.88 -13.94 -0.60
N ILE A 31 15.67 -14.28 -1.05
CA ILE A 31 15.20 -15.68 -1.13
C ILE A 31 15.72 -16.30 -2.44
N THR A 32 16.80 -17.08 -2.32
CA THR A 32 17.44 -17.81 -3.43
C THR A 32 17.27 -19.33 -3.25
N GLU A 33 17.31 -20.08 -4.35
CA GLU A 33 17.39 -21.55 -4.31
C GLU A 33 18.79 -21.97 -3.87
N GLU A 34 18.93 -22.32 -2.61
CA GLU A 34 20.13 -22.99 -2.10
C GLU A 34 19.80 -24.40 -1.64
N SER A 35 20.66 -25.35 -2.00
CA SER A 35 20.49 -26.78 -1.71
C SER A 35 20.88 -27.17 -0.29
N ASN A 36 21.48 -26.27 0.49
CA ASN A 36 21.99 -26.55 1.81
C ASN A 36 20.84 -26.55 2.84
N PRO A 37 20.63 -27.63 3.62
CA PRO A 37 19.51 -27.72 4.58
C PRO A 37 19.48 -26.58 5.61
N GLU A 38 20.64 -26.08 6.05
CA GLU A 38 20.70 -24.95 7.01
C GLU A 38 20.17 -23.64 6.40
N THR A 39 20.55 -23.34 5.15
CA THR A 39 20.10 -22.11 4.48
C THR A 39 18.64 -22.20 4.06
N LYS A 40 18.15 -23.41 3.77
CA LYS A 40 16.72 -23.68 3.55
C LYS A 40 15.86 -23.29 4.75
N HIS A 41 16.22 -23.71 5.96
CA HIS A 41 15.47 -23.34 7.17
C HIS A 41 15.45 -21.83 7.39
N ARG A 42 16.57 -21.13 7.13
CA ARG A 42 16.63 -19.67 7.21
C ARG A 42 15.66 -19.00 6.22
N HIS A 43 15.58 -19.48 4.99
CA HIS A 43 14.66 -18.93 3.99
C HIS A 43 13.18 -19.15 4.34
N GLU A 44 12.83 -20.26 4.98
CA GLU A 44 11.47 -20.52 5.47
C GLU A 44 11.06 -19.51 6.56
N HIS A 45 11.96 -19.21 7.51
CA HIS A 45 11.72 -18.18 8.53
C HIS A 45 11.55 -16.78 7.90
N LEU A 46 12.40 -16.42 6.93
CA LEU A 46 12.30 -15.16 6.20
C LEU A 46 10.99 -15.05 5.42
N TYR A 47 10.53 -16.14 4.81
CA TYR A 47 9.24 -16.16 4.13
C TYR A 47 8.07 -16.03 5.12
N TYR A 48 8.19 -16.57 6.32
CA TYR A 48 7.20 -16.35 7.38
C TYR A 48 7.12 -14.89 7.80
N LEU A 49 8.28 -14.25 7.93
CA LEU A 49 8.40 -12.81 8.21
C LEU A 49 7.79 -11.97 7.08
N LEU A 50 8.04 -12.33 5.82
CA LEU A 50 7.49 -11.63 4.65
C LEU A 50 5.96 -11.60 4.64
N SER A 51 5.31 -12.71 4.98
CA SER A 51 3.84 -12.76 5.06
C SER A 51 3.29 -11.93 6.21
N MET A 52 3.94 -11.95 7.38
CA MET A 52 3.55 -11.08 8.50
C MET A 52 3.64 -9.59 8.12
N ILE A 53 4.71 -9.19 7.42
CA ILE A 53 4.83 -7.84 6.85
C ILE A 53 3.68 -7.57 5.88
N GLY A 54 3.38 -8.52 4.99
CA GLY A 54 2.26 -8.42 4.03
C GLY A 54 0.90 -8.20 4.71
N ILE A 55 0.62 -8.90 5.81
CA ILE A 55 -0.61 -8.72 6.61
C ILE A 55 -0.68 -7.32 7.20
N ILE A 56 0.40 -6.85 7.82
CA ILE A 56 0.45 -5.52 8.45
C ILE A 56 0.25 -4.42 7.39
N VAL A 57 0.90 -4.55 6.23
CA VAL A 57 0.74 -3.62 5.11
C VAL A 57 -0.71 -3.62 4.60
N LEU A 58 -1.32 -4.80 4.41
CA LEU A 58 -2.70 -4.92 3.96
C LEU A 58 -3.67 -4.26 4.96
N VAL A 59 -3.54 -4.55 6.25
CA VAL A 59 -4.37 -3.96 7.31
C VAL A 59 -4.24 -2.44 7.30
N THR A 60 -3.01 -1.93 7.24
CA THR A 60 -2.74 -0.49 7.18
C THR A 60 -3.40 0.15 5.96
N ARG A 61 -3.35 -0.50 4.79
CA ARG A 61 -3.95 0.01 3.56
C ARG A 61 -5.47 -0.06 3.56
N ILE A 62 -6.07 -1.09 4.17
CA ILE A 62 -7.52 -1.17 4.39
C ILE A 62 -7.99 0.00 5.26
N PHE A 63 -7.29 0.31 6.36
CA PHE A 63 -7.62 1.45 7.22
C PHE A 63 -7.42 2.80 6.51
N ASN A 64 -6.48 2.88 5.56
CA ASN A 64 -6.23 4.11 4.79
C ASN A 64 -7.42 4.49 3.88
N VAL A 65 -8.23 3.51 3.43
CA VAL A 65 -9.39 3.76 2.56
C VAL A 65 -10.45 4.65 3.21
N PRO A 66 -11.08 4.28 4.35
CA PRO A 66 -12.08 5.13 4.99
C PRO A 66 -11.50 6.47 5.46
N LEU A 67 -10.23 6.50 5.89
CA LEU A 67 -9.55 7.74 6.23
C LEU A 67 -9.46 8.69 5.03
N PHE A 68 -9.21 8.18 3.84
CA PHE A 68 -9.18 9.00 2.64
C PHE A 68 -10.55 9.57 2.28
N PHE A 69 -11.61 8.78 2.38
CA PHE A 69 -12.97 9.30 2.19
C PHE A 69 -13.30 10.38 3.22
N TRP A 70 -12.87 10.21 4.47
CA TRP A 70 -13.01 11.23 5.50
C TRP A 70 -12.21 12.50 5.18
N LEU A 71 -10.99 12.35 4.65
CA LEU A 71 -10.19 13.48 4.18
C LEU A 71 -10.94 14.25 3.10
N LEU A 72 -11.45 13.58 2.06
CA LEU A 72 -12.21 14.21 0.99
C LEU A 72 -13.43 14.96 1.54
N GLN A 73 -14.19 14.37 2.46
CA GLN A 73 -15.35 15.02 3.08
C GLN A 73 -14.95 16.25 3.89
N SER A 74 -13.84 16.19 4.62
CA SER A 74 -13.32 17.33 5.39
C SER A 74 -12.85 18.49 4.52
N LEU A 75 -12.55 18.23 3.24
CA LEU A 75 -12.11 19.23 2.27
C LEU A 75 -13.26 19.93 1.53
N VAL A 76 -14.48 19.38 1.56
CA VAL A 76 -15.67 19.97 0.92
C VAL A 76 -15.88 21.45 1.27
N PRO A 77 -15.87 21.88 2.55
CA PRO A 77 -16.12 23.29 2.87
C PRO A 77 -14.99 24.24 2.44
N PHE A 78 -13.82 23.71 2.07
CA PHE A 78 -12.66 24.52 1.69
C PHE A 78 -12.52 24.73 0.17
N LEU A 79 -13.23 23.95 -0.66
CA LEU A 79 -13.17 24.06 -2.12
C LEU A 79 -14.45 24.72 -2.66
N PRO A 80 -14.37 25.91 -3.27
CA PRO A 80 -15.54 26.53 -3.91
C PRO A 80 -16.02 25.67 -5.09
N GLY A 81 -17.31 25.37 -5.13
CA GLY A 81 -17.92 24.52 -6.17
C GLY A 81 -17.92 23.01 -5.89
N ALA A 82 -17.29 22.55 -4.79
CA ALA A 82 -17.43 21.16 -4.34
C ALA A 82 -18.67 21.02 -3.44
N MET A 83 -19.74 20.40 -3.95
CA MET A 83 -20.93 20.08 -3.15
C MET A 83 -20.79 18.78 -2.34
N CYS A 84 -19.86 17.90 -2.72
CA CYS A 84 -19.61 16.61 -2.07
C CYS A 84 -18.15 16.15 -2.31
N ALA A 85 -17.76 15.04 -1.69
CA ALA A 85 -16.44 14.44 -1.85
C ALA A 85 -16.06 14.16 -3.32
N TYR A 86 -17.03 13.87 -4.19
CA TYR A 86 -16.77 13.69 -5.63
C TYR A 86 -16.29 14.99 -6.29
N GLY A 87 -16.84 16.14 -5.88
CA GLY A 87 -16.40 17.45 -6.36
C GLY A 87 -14.93 17.73 -6.02
N VAL A 88 -14.48 17.29 -4.84
CA VAL A 88 -13.07 17.40 -4.41
C VAL A 88 -12.16 16.51 -5.27
N VAL A 89 -12.59 15.29 -5.59
CA VAL A 89 -11.85 14.38 -6.48
C VAL A 89 -11.74 14.96 -7.90
N ASN A 90 -12.82 15.56 -8.41
CA ASN A 90 -12.84 16.16 -9.74
C ASN A 90 -11.98 17.43 -9.82
N ALA A 91 -11.95 18.24 -8.76
CA ALA A 91 -11.09 19.42 -8.68
C ALA A 91 -9.60 19.07 -8.72
N GLY A 92 -9.22 17.92 -8.14
CA GLY A 92 -7.85 17.41 -8.18
C GLY A 92 -7.58 16.39 -9.29
N HIS A 93 -8.37 16.40 -10.37
CA HIS A 93 -8.15 15.54 -11.54
C HIS A 93 -6.83 15.90 -12.26
N PRO A 94 -6.04 14.94 -12.75
CA PRO A 94 -6.27 13.48 -12.77
C PRO A 94 -5.76 12.72 -11.53
N PHE A 95 -4.90 13.31 -10.71
CA PHE A 95 -4.19 12.57 -9.66
C PHE A 95 -5.12 12.02 -8.56
N SER A 96 -6.19 12.76 -8.24
CA SER A 96 -7.13 12.35 -7.18
C SER A 96 -8.00 11.16 -7.57
N SER A 97 -8.35 11.03 -8.86
CA SER A 97 -9.08 9.86 -9.35
C SER A 97 -8.18 8.62 -9.38
N LEU A 98 -6.92 8.78 -9.77
CA LEU A 98 -5.93 7.71 -9.70
C LEU A 98 -5.69 7.23 -8.25
N ALA A 99 -5.60 8.16 -7.28
CA ALA A 99 -5.47 7.85 -5.86
C ALA A 99 -6.68 7.09 -5.29
N LEU A 100 -7.89 7.39 -5.79
CA LEU A 100 -9.09 6.66 -5.40
C LEU A 100 -9.07 5.22 -5.95
N VAL A 101 -8.66 5.06 -7.21
CA VAL A 101 -8.56 3.76 -7.87
C VAL A 101 -7.50 2.88 -7.20
N SER A 102 -6.33 3.43 -6.85
CA SER A 102 -5.27 2.68 -6.18
C SER A 102 -5.71 2.15 -4.81
N LYS A 103 -6.54 2.90 -4.07
CA LYS A 103 -7.11 2.49 -2.78
C LYS A 103 -8.05 1.30 -2.85
N LEU A 104 -8.70 1.08 -3.99
CA LEU A 104 -9.53 -0.10 -4.21
C LEU A 104 -8.71 -1.27 -4.75
N ILE A 105 -7.79 -1.01 -5.68
CA ILE A 105 -6.99 -2.06 -6.34
C ILE A 105 -5.98 -2.68 -5.37
N LEU A 106 -5.29 -1.88 -4.56
CA LEU A 106 -4.17 -2.36 -3.75
C LEU A 106 -4.59 -3.41 -2.70
N PRO A 107 -5.65 -3.22 -1.90
CA PRO A 107 -6.13 -4.25 -0.98
C PRO A 107 -6.58 -5.53 -1.68
N LEU A 108 -7.12 -5.44 -2.90
CA LEU A 108 -7.52 -6.62 -3.69
C LEU A 108 -6.30 -7.45 -4.10
N PHE A 109 -5.24 -6.81 -4.63
CA PHE A 109 -4.01 -7.50 -5.01
C PHE A 109 -3.25 -8.06 -3.80
N TYR A 110 -3.19 -7.33 -2.68
CA TYR A 110 -2.60 -7.86 -1.45
C TYR A 110 -3.44 -9.02 -0.88
N GLY A 111 -4.76 -8.90 -0.92
CA GLY A 111 -5.67 -9.95 -0.46
C GLY A 111 -5.51 -11.25 -1.26
N THR A 112 -5.45 -11.17 -2.60
CA THR A 112 -5.22 -12.35 -3.45
C THR A 112 -3.84 -12.96 -3.26
N TRP A 113 -2.80 -12.14 -3.09
CA TRP A 113 -1.47 -12.65 -2.80
C TRP A 113 -1.41 -13.36 -1.45
N LEU A 114 -2.06 -12.80 -0.41
CA LEU A 114 -2.05 -13.35 0.94
C LEU A 114 -2.87 -14.66 1.03
N THR A 115 -3.98 -14.79 0.31
CA THR A 115 -4.72 -16.06 0.26
C THR A 115 -3.90 -17.17 -0.39
N MET A 116 -3.14 -16.86 -1.45
CA MET A 116 -2.19 -17.80 -2.06
C MET A 116 -1.05 -18.17 -1.10
N ASP A 117 -0.51 -17.22 -0.36
CA ASP A 117 0.54 -17.45 0.65
C ASP A 117 0.02 -18.39 1.76
N LEU A 118 -1.18 -18.13 2.27
CA LEU A 118 -1.80 -18.94 3.30
C LEU A 118 -2.11 -20.37 2.81
N ALA A 119 -2.47 -20.54 1.54
CA ALA A 119 -2.64 -21.85 0.91
C ALA A 119 -1.30 -22.58 0.74
N ASN A 120 -0.24 -21.89 0.30
CA ASN A 120 1.10 -22.47 0.12
C ASN A 120 1.70 -22.99 1.43
N ARG A 121 1.45 -22.29 2.55
CA ARG A 121 1.90 -22.70 3.90
C ARG A 121 1.28 -24.01 4.39
N ARG A 122 0.14 -24.44 3.83
CA ARG A 122 -0.49 -25.72 4.20
C ARG A 122 0.30 -26.93 3.68
N HIS A 123 1.20 -26.73 2.71
CA HIS A 123 2.01 -27.80 2.14
C HIS A 123 3.40 -27.85 2.79
N PRO A 124 3.88 -29.02 3.28
CA PRO A 124 5.16 -29.15 3.98
C PRO A 124 6.38 -28.73 3.14
N LYS A 125 6.28 -28.79 1.81
CA LYS A 125 7.37 -28.47 0.88
C LYS A 125 7.32 -27.03 0.34
N MET A 126 6.29 -26.23 0.68
CA MET A 126 6.09 -24.83 0.26
C MET A 126 6.57 -24.51 -1.17
N PRO A 127 6.07 -25.22 -2.20
CA PRO A 127 6.66 -25.19 -3.54
C PRO A 127 6.61 -23.82 -4.23
N LEU A 128 5.69 -22.94 -3.85
CA LEU A 128 5.55 -21.61 -4.46
C LEU A 128 6.28 -20.48 -3.71
N MET A 129 7.10 -20.78 -2.70
CA MET A 129 7.76 -19.76 -1.86
C MET A 129 8.51 -18.71 -2.68
N ARG A 130 9.30 -19.15 -3.66
CA ARG A 130 10.06 -18.28 -4.58
C ARG A 130 9.16 -17.44 -5.47
N THR A 131 8.13 -18.07 -6.04
CA THR A 131 7.19 -17.39 -6.94
C THR A 131 6.47 -16.29 -6.20
N LEU A 132 5.91 -16.57 -5.02
CA LEU A 132 5.20 -15.55 -4.24
C LEU A 132 6.12 -14.44 -3.76
N ALA A 133 7.35 -14.75 -3.31
CA ALA A 133 8.33 -13.74 -2.93
C ALA A 133 8.65 -12.81 -4.13
N ARG A 134 8.86 -13.38 -5.31
CA ARG A 134 9.10 -12.59 -6.53
C ARG A 134 7.87 -11.76 -6.93
N THR A 135 6.66 -12.30 -6.80
CA THR A 135 5.41 -11.54 -7.04
C THR A 135 5.27 -10.36 -6.07
N PHE A 136 5.66 -10.54 -4.80
CA PHE A 136 5.69 -9.44 -3.83
C PHE A 136 6.60 -8.30 -4.28
N LEU A 137 7.81 -8.63 -4.73
CA LEU A 137 8.78 -7.65 -5.20
C LEU A 137 8.35 -6.96 -6.50
N ILE A 138 7.89 -7.72 -7.49
CA ILE A 138 7.62 -7.18 -8.84
C ILE A 138 6.26 -6.50 -8.95
N ILE A 139 5.26 -6.96 -8.19
CA ILE A 139 3.88 -6.45 -8.31
C ILE A 139 3.48 -5.63 -7.08
N LEU A 140 3.61 -6.19 -5.88
CA LEU A 140 3.05 -5.55 -4.68
C LEU A 140 3.86 -4.32 -4.26
N LEU A 141 5.19 -4.39 -4.28
CA LEU A 141 6.06 -3.26 -3.94
C LEU A 141 5.81 -2.01 -4.82
N PRO A 142 5.85 -2.09 -6.16
CA PRO A 142 5.58 -0.90 -6.99
C PRO A 142 4.15 -0.41 -6.85
N LEU A 143 3.19 -1.29 -6.54
CA LEU A 143 1.80 -0.88 -6.30
C LEU A 143 1.67 -0.03 -5.02
N VAL A 144 2.36 -0.40 -3.94
CA VAL A 144 2.44 0.40 -2.70
C VAL A 144 3.18 1.71 -2.92
N LEU A 145 4.26 1.68 -3.69
CA LEU A 145 5.00 2.89 -4.07
C LEU A 145 4.10 3.85 -4.84
N PHE A 146 3.34 3.35 -5.82
CA PHE A 146 2.42 4.12 -6.61
C PHE A 146 1.33 4.78 -5.76
N ASP A 147 0.67 4.00 -4.88
CA ASP A 147 -0.38 4.53 -3.98
C ASP A 147 0.18 5.62 -3.04
N SER A 148 1.37 5.40 -2.48
CA SER A 148 2.03 6.38 -1.61
C SER A 148 2.44 7.65 -2.35
N ALA A 149 2.90 7.51 -3.61
CA ALA A 149 3.22 8.64 -4.46
C ALA A 149 1.97 9.46 -4.80
N MET A 150 0.85 8.81 -5.08
CA MET A 150 -0.43 9.49 -5.34
C MET A 150 -0.92 10.25 -4.11
N ASP A 151 -0.83 9.67 -2.91
CA ASP A 151 -1.17 10.36 -1.65
C ASP A 151 -0.29 11.61 -1.43
N LEU A 152 1.02 11.51 -1.71
CA LEU A 152 1.94 12.65 -1.60
C LEU A 152 1.61 13.75 -2.60
N ILE A 153 1.40 13.40 -3.87
CA ILE A 153 1.04 14.35 -4.93
C ILE A 153 -0.26 15.05 -4.58
N PHE A 154 -1.27 14.31 -4.10
CA PHE A 154 -2.55 14.88 -3.68
C PHE A 154 -2.37 15.97 -2.61
N VAL A 155 -1.59 15.69 -1.57
CA VAL A 155 -1.33 16.68 -0.51
C VAL A 155 -0.55 17.89 -1.03
N ILE A 156 0.42 17.70 -1.93
CA ILE A 156 1.17 18.80 -2.56
C ILE A 156 0.26 19.67 -3.42
N THR A 157 -0.61 19.07 -4.25
CA THR A 157 -1.57 19.79 -5.10
C THR A 157 -2.53 20.62 -4.26
N LEU A 158 -3.02 20.08 -3.13
CA LEU A 158 -3.88 20.82 -2.21
C LEU A 158 -3.15 21.98 -1.52
N LYS A 159 -1.86 21.83 -1.20
CA LYS A 159 -1.03 22.93 -0.68
C LYS A 159 -0.79 24.03 -1.73
N ALA A 160 -0.83 23.70 -3.02
CA ALA A 160 -0.64 24.65 -4.13
C ALA A 160 -1.93 25.41 -4.51
N PHE A 161 -3.11 24.90 -4.12
CA PHE A 161 -4.41 25.54 -4.36
C PHE A 161 -4.75 26.82 -3.53
N PRO A 162 -4.08 27.23 -2.42
CA PRO A 162 -4.51 28.38 -1.61
C PRO A 162 -4.12 29.75 -2.22
N LEU A 163 -4.08 29.90 -3.54
CA LEU A 163 -3.61 31.11 -4.23
C LEU A 163 -4.50 31.58 -5.40
N LEU A 164 -5.73 31.08 -5.52
CA LEU A 164 -6.77 31.67 -6.37
C LEU A 164 -8.05 31.92 -5.59
#